data_AF-X1I2C8-F1
#
_entry.id   AF-X1I2C8-F1
#
_cell.length_a   1.000
_cell.length_b   1.000
_cell.length_c   1.000
_cell.angle_alpha   90.00
_cell.angle_beta   90.00
_cell.angle_gamma   90.00
#
_symmetry.space_group_name_H-M   'P 1'
#
loop_
_entity.id
_entity.type
_entity.pdbx_description
1 polymer ?
#
loop_
_entity_poly.entity_id
_entity_poly.type
_entity_poly.pdbx_seq_one_letter_code
_entity_poly.pdbx_strand_id
1 'polypeptide(L)'
;QRMATTTGRTSFSVLLAQDLAVVPILVFISVAGAEANGSLLATATQALLKAAVAAVLIAGTGRLVLRPLFRLVAATQSTDLFIAAALFVIVGTGVAAAVAGLSMALGAFIAGLLLAETEFRKSIEATIEPFKGLLLGLFFFTVGMNIDVRVIAAHPFALIGGVFGLIAVKAALTAGLARLFRIAWPSAVETGLLLGPGGEFAFVGLALAFDLELLSGGSKGFILALTSLSMGLIPGLGWAARRIASGMASSKPPDATLAAVPTPGGPPRAIVVGHGRVGQIVC
;
A
#
# COMPACT_ATOMS: atom_id res chain seq x y z
N GLN A 1 4.08 -16.77 -1.42
CA GLN A 1 4.71 -17.69 -2.40
C GLN A 1 5.06 -17.06 -3.75
N ARG A 2 4.33 -16.04 -4.28
CA ARG A 2 4.63 -15.41 -5.59
C ARG A 2 5.67 -14.27 -5.57
N MET A 3 6.18 -13.88 -4.41
CA MET A 3 7.15 -12.77 -4.25
C MET A 3 8.44 -12.95 -5.08
N ALA A 4 8.78 -14.18 -5.46
CA ALA A 4 9.96 -14.47 -6.26
C ALA A 4 9.76 -14.32 -7.78
N THR A 5 8.51 -14.22 -8.28
CA THR A 5 8.26 -14.07 -9.72
C THR A 5 8.48 -12.63 -10.17
N THR A 6 8.75 -12.42 -11.46
CA THR A 6 8.89 -11.07 -12.04
C THR A 6 7.67 -10.21 -11.77
N THR A 7 6.46 -10.76 -11.93
CA THR A 7 5.21 -10.07 -11.58
C THR A 7 5.17 -9.70 -10.09
N GLY A 8 5.45 -10.66 -9.19
CA GLY A 8 5.40 -10.42 -7.74
C GLY A 8 6.38 -9.35 -7.27
N ARG A 9 7.63 -9.39 -7.74
CA ARG A 9 8.64 -8.38 -7.42
C ARG A 9 8.28 -7.00 -7.96
N THR A 10 7.76 -6.94 -9.19
CA THR A 10 7.36 -5.68 -9.83
C THR A 10 6.18 -5.07 -9.09
N SER A 11 5.09 -5.83 -8.90
CA SER A 11 3.91 -5.35 -8.17
C SER A 11 4.28 -4.90 -6.76
N PHE A 12 5.08 -5.68 -6.02
CA PHE A 12 5.50 -5.30 -4.67
C PHE A 12 6.31 -4.00 -4.64
N SER A 13 7.27 -3.84 -5.55
CA SER A 13 8.09 -2.63 -5.61
C SER A 13 7.25 -1.39 -5.92
N VAL A 14 6.28 -1.52 -6.83
CA VAL A 14 5.35 -0.43 -7.15
C VAL A 14 4.42 -0.12 -5.99
N LEU A 15 3.85 -1.14 -5.33
CA LEU A 15 3.00 -0.94 -4.14
C LEU A 15 3.77 -0.23 -3.02
N LEU A 16 5.01 -0.65 -2.75
CA LEU A 16 5.85 0.00 -1.74
C LEU A 16 6.12 1.48 -2.10
N ALA A 17 6.39 1.77 -3.37
CA ALA A 17 6.58 3.14 -3.83
C ALA A 17 5.29 3.98 -3.72
N GLN A 18 4.13 3.37 -4.01
CA GLN A 18 2.82 4.01 -3.85
C GLN A 18 2.53 4.32 -2.38
N ASP A 19 2.76 3.36 -1.48
CA ASP A 19 2.56 3.52 -0.05
C ASP A 19 3.45 4.65 0.50
N LEU A 20 4.72 4.71 0.07
CA LEU A 20 5.62 5.79 0.47
C LEU A 20 5.18 7.16 -0.08
N ALA A 21 4.59 7.19 -1.28
CA ALA A 21 4.08 8.40 -1.91
C ALA A 21 2.80 8.95 -1.25
N VAL A 22 2.12 8.18 -0.39
CA VAL A 22 0.90 8.63 0.29
C VAL A 22 1.16 9.87 1.15
N VAL A 23 2.25 9.89 1.91
CA VAL A 23 2.57 11.03 2.79
C VAL A 23 2.66 12.35 2.03
N PRO A 24 3.52 12.49 0.98
CA PRO A 24 3.59 13.74 0.24
C PRO A 24 2.27 14.09 -0.46
N ILE A 25 1.49 13.09 -0.92
CA ILE A 25 0.16 13.34 -1.51
C ILE A 25 -0.80 13.92 -0.46
N LEU A 26 -0.86 13.37 0.75
CA LEU A 26 -1.73 13.88 1.82
C LEU A 26 -1.32 15.29 2.27
N VAL A 27 -0.01 15.57 2.33
CA VAL A 27 0.48 16.93 2.59
C VAL A 27 0.03 17.88 1.48
N PHE A 28 0.15 17.46 0.22
CA PHE A 28 -0.29 18.27 -0.92
C PHE A 28 -1.79 18.57 -0.88
N ILE A 29 -2.64 17.58 -0.59
CA ILE A 29 -4.08 17.77 -0.40
C ILE A 29 -4.36 18.76 0.76
N SER A 30 -3.63 18.63 1.87
CA SER A 30 -3.78 19.53 3.02
C SER A 30 -3.44 20.98 2.67
N VAL A 31 -2.36 21.18 1.92
CA VAL A 31 -1.94 22.51 1.46
C VAL A 31 -2.94 23.10 0.47
N ALA A 32 -3.41 22.30 -0.50
CA ALA A 32 -4.42 22.73 -1.47
C ALA A 32 -5.73 23.16 -0.77
N GLY A 33 -6.16 22.46 0.28
CA GLY A 33 -7.33 22.86 1.08
C GLY A 33 -7.15 24.19 1.82
N ALA A 34 -5.92 24.51 2.24
CA ALA A 34 -5.61 25.79 2.88
C ALA A 34 -5.66 26.98 1.91
N GLU A 35 -5.47 26.75 0.60
CA GLU A 35 -5.58 27.79 -0.44
C GLU A 35 -7.01 28.30 -0.64
N ALA A 36 -8.03 27.50 -0.31
CA ALA A 36 -9.43 27.88 -0.49
C ALA A 36 -9.89 29.08 0.37
N ASN A 37 -9.06 29.55 1.33
CA ASN A 37 -9.40 30.60 2.29
C ASN A 37 -8.45 31.83 2.34
N GLY A 38 -7.50 32.03 1.40
CA GLY A 38 -6.68 33.26 1.38
C GLY A 38 -5.31 33.19 0.65
N SER A 39 -4.55 34.30 0.72
CA SER A 39 -3.31 34.57 -0.05
C SER A 39 -2.31 33.41 -0.10
N LEU A 40 -2.21 32.80 -1.30
CA LEU A 40 -1.46 31.60 -1.70
C LEU A 40 -0.07 31.42 -1.07
N LEU A 41 0.76 32.46 -1.07
CA LEU A 41 2.15 32.32 -0.60
C LEU A 41 2.28 32.32 0.93
N ALA A 42 1.43 33.08 1.63
CA ALA A 42 1.48 33.18 3.08
C ALA A 42 0.78 31.98 3.75
N THR A 43 -0.35 31.53 3.19
CA THR A 43 -1.11 30.39 3.70
C THR A 43 -0.39 29.07 3.44
N ALA A 44 0.19 28.87 2.25
CA ALA A 44 0.95 27.65 1.94
C ALA A 44 2.23 27.53 2.77
N THR A 45 2.99 28.62 2.93
CA THR A 45 4.20 28.61 3.79
C THR A 45 3.86 28.38 5.26
N GLN A 46 2.78 28.98 5.77
CA GLN A 46 2.34 28.78 7.14
C GLN A 46 1.76 27.37 7.38
N ALA A 47 1.04 26.80 6.41
CA ALA A 47 0.52 25.43 6.47
C ALA A 47 1.67 24.41 6.40
N LEU A 48 2.62 24.58 5.48
CA LEU A 48 3.82 23.74 5.39
C LEU A 48 4.68 23.85 6.65
N LEU A 49 4.85 25.05 7.19
CA LEU A 49 5.61 25.23 8.43
C LEU A 49 4.90 24.57 9.61
N LYS A 50 3.56 24.73 9.74
CA LYS A 50 2.78 24.04 10.78
C LYS A 50 2.85 22.52 10.64
N ALA A 51 2.71 21.99 9.42
CA ALA A 51 2.81 20.56 9.16
C ALA A 51 4.22 20.03 9.45
N ALA A 52 5.27 20.75 9.03
CA ALA A 52 6.65 20.39 9.29
C ALA A 52 6.99 20.46 10.78
N VAL A 53 6.58 21.52 11.47
CA VAL A 53 6.76 21.68 12.92
C VAL A 53 5.98 20.61 13.68
N ALA A 54 4.73 20.34 13.33
CA ALA A 54 3.94 19.27 13.93
C ALA A 54 4.58 17.90 13.69
N ALA A 55 5.06 17.61 12.47
CA ALA A 55 5.75 16.37 12.15
C ALA A 55 7.06 16.23 12.94
N VAL A 56 7.86 17.30 13.04
CA VAL A 56 9.12 17.31 13.81
C VAL A 56 8.86 17.22 15.31
N LEU A 57 7.84 17.89 15.84
CA LEU A 57 7.44 17.78 17.24
C LEU A 57 6.92 16.39 17.55
N ILE A 58 6.04 15.83 16.72
CA ILE A 58 5.56 14.45 16.87
C ILE A 58 6.74 13.48 16.81
N ALA A 59 7.67 13.66 15.86
CA ALA A 59 8.84 12.80 15.73
C ALA A 59 9.85 12.93 16.88
N GLY A 60 10.14 14.15 17.30
CA GLY A 60 11.06 14.45 18.40
C GLY A 60 10.51 14.02 19.74
N THR A 61 9.24 14.32 20.02
CA THR A 61 8.52 13.87 21.22
C THR A 61 8.38 12.35 21.21
N GLY A 62 8.11 11.75 20.04
CA GLY A 62 8.11 10.32 19.85
C GLY A 62 9.43 9.67 20.28
N ARG A 63 10.58 10.13 19.78
CA ARG A 63 11.86 9.53 20.19
C ARG A 63 12.18 9.70 21.68
N LEU A 64 11.83 10.84 22.27
CA LEU A 64 12.10 11.14 23.69
C LEU A 64 11.16 10.43 24.66
N VAL A 65 9.89 10.26 24.29
CA VAL A 65 8.84 9.69 25.16
C VAL A 65 8.62 8.20 24.89
N LEU A 66 8.70 7.75 23.64
CA LEU A 66 8.41 6.35 23.29
C LEU A 66 9.46 5.39 23.87
N ARG A 67 10.75 5.74 23.80
CA ARG A 67 11.82 4.89 24.35
C ARG A 67 11.63 4.59 25.85
N PRO A 68 11.47 5.59 26.75
CA PRO A 68 11.26 5.30 28.16
C PRO A 68 9.90 4.63 28.42
N LEU A 69 8.84 4.99 27.69
CA LEU A 69 7.54 4.34 27.80
C LEU A 69 7.64 2.83 27.50
N PHE A 70 8.19 2.45 26.34
CA PHE A 70 8.32 1.05 25.95
C PHE A 70 9.32 0.30 26.83
N ARG A 71 10.34 0.95 27.38
CA ARG A 71 11.23 0.34 28.37
C ARG A 71 10.51 0.02 29.68
N LEU A 72 9.68 0.95 30.16
CA LEU A 72 8.89 0.77 31.38
C LEU A 72 7.86 -0.35 31.20
N VAL A 73 7.20 -0.40 30.04
CA VAL A 73 6.24 -1.44 29.70
C VAL A 73 6.94 -2.79 29.47
N ALA A 74 8.10 -2.82 28.83
CA ALA A 74 8.88 -4.05 28.66
C ALA A 74 9.36 -4.62 30.00
N ALA A 75 9.63 -3.77 30.99
CA ALA A 75 10.01 -4.20 32.33
C ALA A 75 8.89 -4.95 33.08
N THR A 76 7.62 -4.77 32.69
CA THR A 76 6.51 -5.51 33.31
C THR A 76 6.37 -6.93 32.77
N GLN A 77 7.08 -7.29 31.69
CA GLN A 77 6.98 -8.58 30.99
C GLN A 77 5.55 -8.99 30.59
N SER A 78 4.61 -8.02 30.51
CA SER A 78 3.23 -8.25 30.10
C SER A 78 3.03 -7.91 28.63
N THR A 79 2.69 -8.92 27.83
CA THR A 79 2.35 -8.74 26.41
C THR A 79 1.13 -7.84 26.23
N ASP A 80 0.13 -7.94 27.10
CA ASP A 80 -1.10 -7.12 27.03
C ASP A 80 -0.80 -5.64 27.25
N LEU A 81 0.06 -5.32 28.22
CA LEU A 81 0.47 -3.94 28.48
C LEU A 81 1.29 -3.37 27.31
N PHE A 82 2.09 -4.22 26.66
CA PHE A 82 2.86 -3.85 25.47
C PHE A 82 1.96 -3.57 24.26
N ILE A 83 0.93 -4.40 24.03
CA ILE A 83 -0.11 -4.15 23.02
C ILE A 83 -0.80 -2.82 23.30
N ALA A 84 -1.25 -2.63 24.55
CA ALA A 84 -1.97 -1.42 24.94
C ALA A 84 -1.12 -0.16 24.73
N ALA A 85 0.17 -0.21 25.06
CA ALA A 85 1.10 0.89 24.81
C ALA A 85 1.27 1.18 23.32
N ALA A 86 1.42 0.15 22.48
CA ALA A 86 1.53 0.31 21.04
C ALA A 86 0.28 0.96 20.43
N LEU A 87 -0.91 0.47 20.79
CA LEU A 87 -2.18 1.04 20.34
C LEU A 87 -2.38 2.46 20.87
N PHE A 88 -2.04 2.72 22.14
CA PHE A 88 -2.12 4.05 22.74
C PHE A 88 -1.25 5.05 21.99
N VAL A 89 -0.03 4.67 21.59
CA VAL A 89 0.85 5.54 20.80
C VAL A 89 0.26 5.81 19.42
N ILE A 90 -0.25 4.79 18.73
CA ILE A 90 -0.83 4.93 17.39
C ILE A 90 -2.03 5.88 17.44
N VAL A 91 -2.97 5.65 18.36
CA VAL A 91 -4.17 6.48 18.53
C VAL A 91 -3.80 7.87 19.03
N GLY A 92 -2.95 7.98 20.05
CA GLY A 92 -2.54 9.24 20.65
C GLY A 92 -1.81 10.14 19.66
N THR A 93 -0.95 9.58 18.82
CA THR A 93 -0.29 10.34 17.74
C THR A 93 -1.27 10.74 16.65
N GLY A 94 -2.23 9.87 16.31
CA GLY A 94 -3.35 10.21 15.44
C GLY A 94 -4.12 11.42 15.95
N VAL A 95 -4.56 11.39 17.22
CA VAL A 95 -5.31 12.48 17.87
C VAL A 95 -4.48 13.75 17.92
N ALA A 96 -3.20 13.67 18.28
CA ALA A 96 -2.30 14.81 18.28
C ALA A 96 -2.18 15.44 16.87
N ALA A 97 -2.11 14.61 15.82
CA ALA A 97 -2.12 15.09 14.44
C ALA A 97 -3.44 15.78 14.09
N ALA A 98 -4.59 15.21 14.47
CA ALA A 98 -5.90 15.84 14.27
C ALA A 98 -6.02 17.21 14.95
N VAL A 99 -5.56 17.33 16.20
CA VAL A 99 -5.53 18.60 16.92
C VAL A 99 -4.60 19.62 16.24
N ALA A 100 -3.53 19.16 15.60
CA ALA A 100 -2.63 19.99 14.82
C ALA A 100 -3.16 20.34 13.40
N GLY A 101 -4.38 19.91 13.04
CA GLY A 101 -4.99 20.16 11.73
C GLY A 101 -4.53 19.21 10.63
N LEU A 102 -3.92 18.08 10.99
CA LEU A 102 -3.52 17.01 10.08
C LEU A 102 -4.54 15.85 10.15
N SER A 103 -4.55 14.96 9.16
CA SER A 103 -5.40 13.75 9.24
C SER A 103 -4.94 12.81 10.36
N MET A 104 -5.91 12.21 11.07
CA MET A 104 -5.67 11.11 12.02
C MET A 104 -4.82 9.98 11.41
N ALA A 105 -5.08 9.65 10.13
CA ALA A 105 -4.36 8.59 9.43
C ALA A 105 -2.89 8.96 9.18
N LEU A 106 -2.61 10.23 8.88
CA LEU A 106 -1.24 10.73 8.76
C LEU A 106 -0.50 10.64 10.10
N GLY A 107 -1.16 11.00 11.20
CA GLY A 107 -0.60 10.82 12.55
C GLY A 107 -0.31 9.36 12.89
N ALA A 108 -1.23 8.44 12.57
CA ALA A 108 -1.05 7.01 12.77
C ALA A 108 0.12 6.45 11.93
N PHE A 109 0.29 6.93 10.69
CA PHE A 109 1.42 6.57 9.83
C PHE A 109 2.76 7.04 10.41
N ILE A 110 2.82 8.30 10.87
CA ILE A 110 4.02 8.84 11.54
C ILE A 110 4.33 8.04 12.80
N ALA A 111 3.32 7.67 13.60
CA ALA A 111 3.51 6.81 14.76
C ALA A 111 4.19 5.48 14.38
N GLY A 112 3.71 4.83 13.32
CA GLY A 112 4.30 3.60 12.79
C GLY A 112 5.77 3.78 12.39
N LEU A 113 6.11 4.86 11.69
CA LEU A 113 7.50 5.18 11.34
C LEU A 113 8.38 5.38 12.57
N LEU A 114 7.89 6.09 13.58
CA LEU A 114 8.63 6.33 14.83
C LEU A 114 8.85 5.04 15.61
N LEU A 115 7.84 4.18 15.68
CA LEU A 115 7.92 2.87 16.32
C LEU A 115 8.91 1.95 15.57
N ALA A 116 8.96 2.02 14.25
CA ALA A 116 9.88 1.23 13.42
C ALA A 116 11.37 1.58 13.64
N GLU A 117 11.66 2.79 14.12
CA GLU A 117 13.02 3.22 14.48
C GLU A 117 13.43 2.84 15.92
N THR A 118 12.52 2.30 16.73
CA THR A 118 12.82 1.87 18.10
C THR A 118 13.51 0.51 18.16
N GLU A 119 14.21 0.24 19.27
CA GLU A 119 14.79 -1.08 19.58
C GLU A 119 13.70 -2.18 19.69
N PHE A 120 12.45 -1.77 19.91
CA PHE A 120 11.29 -2.64 20.07
C PHE A 120 10.55 -2.96 18.77
N ARG A 121 11.01 -2.47 17.61
CA ARG A 121 10.30 -2.64 16.32
C ARG A 121 9.84 -4.08 16.03
N LYS A 122 10.70 -5.07 16.30
CA LYS A 122 10.41 -6.49 16.03
C LYS A 122 9.35 -7.04 16.99
N SER A 123 9.41 -6.61 18.25
CA SER A 123 8.40 -6.96 19.24
C SER A 123 7.06 -6.34 18.85
N ILE A 124 7.05 -5.06 18.48
CA ILE A 124 5.85 -4.35 18.00
C ILE A 124 5.25 -5.03 16.77
N GLU A 125 6.09 -5.38 15.79
CA GLU A 125 5.67 -6.10 14.59
C GLU A 125 5.03 -7.46 14.94
N ALA A 126 5.70 -8.28 15.75
CA ALA A 126 5.19 -9.58 16.18
C ALA A 126 3.90 -9.47 16.98
N THR A 127 3.75 -8.39 17.74
CA THR A 127 2.56 -8.10 18.54
C THR A 127 1.38 -7.63 17.69
N ILE A 128 1.61 -6.86 16.61
CA ILE A 128 0.56 -6.33 15.74
C ILE A 128 0.14 -7.33 14.66
N GLU A 129 1.03 -8.21 14.20
CA GLU A 129 0.77 -9.17 13.11
C GLU A 129 -0.56 -9.96 13.28
N PRO A 130 -0.91 -10.49 14.48
CA PRO A 130 -2.18 -11.19 14.68
C PRO A 130 -3.41 -10.30 14.47
N PHE A 131 -3.30 -8.99 14.76
CA PHE A 131 -4.40 -8.04 14.62
C PHE A 131 -4.54 -7.52 13.20
N LYS A 132 -3.51 -7.62 12.36
CA LYS A 132 -3.53 -7.12 10.98
C LYS A 132 -4.73 -7.64 10.19
N GLY A 133 -5.02 -8.94 10.27
CA GLY A 133 -6.18 -9.54 9.61
C GLY A 133 -7.51 -9.02 10.14
N LEU A 134 -7.61 -8.83 11.46
CA LEU A 134 -8.82 -8.30 12.11
C LEU A 134 -9.06 -6.83 11.74
N LEU A 135 -8.01 -5.99 11.80
CA LEU A 135 -8.06 -4.58 11.44
C LEU A 135 -8.39 -4.39 9.95
N LEU A 136 -7.84 -5.23 9.08
CA LEU A 136 -8.17 -5.24 7.66
C LEU A 136 -9.63 -5.65 7.41
N GLY A 137 -10.11 -6.67 8.13
CA GLY A 137 -11.52 -7.08 8.10
C GLY A 137 -12.46 -5.96 8.55
N LEU A 138 -12.12 -5.29 9.65
CA LEU A 138 -12.86 -4.13 10.15
C LEU A 138 -12.87 -2.98 9.14
N PHE A 139 -11.72 -2.66 8.55
CA PHE A 139 -11.61 -1.64 7.51
C PHE A 139 -12.55 -1.94 6.33
N PHE A 140 -12.50 -3.15 5.77
CA PHE A 140 -13.36 -3.51 4.65
C PHE A 140 -14.84 -3.56 5.02
N PHE A 141 -15.17 -3.98 6.24
CA PHE A 141 -16.53 -3.94 6.74
C PHE A 141 -17.05 -2.50 6.82
N THR A 142 -16.29 -1.59 7.44
CA THR A 142 -16.64 -0.18 7.54
C THR A 142 -16.74 0.48 6.17
N VAL A 143 -15.80 0.22 5.26
CA VAL A 143 -15.85 0.72 3.89
C VAL A 143 -17.11 0.22 3.17
N GLY A 144 -17.47 -1.04 3.33
CA GLY A 144 -18.70 -1.62 2.78
C GLY A 144 -19.97 -0.97 3.32
N MET A 145 -20.01 -0.66 4.63
CA MET A 145 -21.14 0.06 5.25
C MET A 145 -21.29 1.50 4.77
N ASN A 146 -20.20 2.15 4.34
CA ASN A 146 -20.23 3.51 3.82
C ASN A 146 -20.72 3.57 2.35
N ILE A 147 -20.94 2.43 1.70
CA ILE A 147 -21.48 2.38 0.35
C ILE A 147 -22.98 2.69 0.39
N ASP A 148 -23.37 3.85 -0.16
CA ASP A 148 -24.78 4.17 -0.33
C ASP A 148 -25.37 3.45 -1.55
N VAL A 149 -26.19 2.44 -1.29
CA VAL A 149 -26.88 1.64 -2.31
C VAL A 149 -27.79 2.49 -3.19
N ARG A 150 -28.30 3.63 -2.69
CA ARG A 150 -29.14 4.55 -3.47
C ARG A 150 -28.34 5.17 -4.62
N VAL A 151 -27.07 5.49 -4.39
CA VAL A 151 -26.17 6.04 -5.42
C VAL A 151 -25.90 5.01 -6.51
N ILE A 152 -25.71 3.74 -6.11
CA ILE A 152 -25.54 2.62 -7.05
C ILE A 152 -26.81 2.47 -7.91
N ALA A 153 -27.99 2.51 -7.28
CA ALA A 153 -29.27 2.35 -7.97
C ALA A 153 -29.60 3.55 -8.89
N ALA A 154 -29.20 4.76 -8.51
CA ALA A 154 -29.44 5.97 -9.31
C ALA A 154 -28.60 6.02 -10.60
N HIS A 155 -27.34 5.58 -10.53
CA HIS A 155 -26.39 5.69 -11.65
C HIS A 155 -25.57 4.41 -11.89
N PRO A 156 -26.21 3.25 -12.13
CA PRO A 156 -25.51 1.97 -12.20
C PRO A 156 -24.52 1.91 -13.36
N PHE A 157 -24.90 2.39 -14.54
CA PHE A 157 -24.04 2.37 -15.72
C PHE A 157 -22.84 3.31 -15.60
N ALA A 158 -23.03 4.50 -15.06
CA ALA A 158 -21.94 5.45 -14.83
C ALA A 158 -20.96 4.90 -13.79
N LEU A 159 -21.45 4.24 -12.73
CA LEU A 159 -20.61 3.63 -11.71
C LEU A 159 -19.79 2.45 -12.28
N ILE A 160 -20.45 1.53 -12.99
CA ILE A 160 -19.79 0.39 -13.64
C ILE A 160 -18.74 0.89 -14.65
N GLY A 161 -19.12 1.85 -15.49
CA GLY A 161 -18.21 2.49 -16.45
C GLY A 161 -17.03 3.18 -15.76
N GLY A 162 -17.27 3.86 -14.64
CA GLY A 162 -16.22 4.50 -13.84
C GLY A 162 -15.26 3.50 -13.19
N VAL A 163 -15.77 2.39 -12.65
CA VAL A 163 -14.95 1.31 -12.06
C VAL A 163 -14.06 0.67 -13.12
N PHE A 164 -14.63 0.23 -14.23
CA PHE A 164 -13.85 -0.38 -15.31
C PHE A 164 -12.94 0.64 -16.00
N GLY A 165 -13.36 1.90 -16.12
CA GLY A 165 -12.55 3.00 -16.64
C GLY A 165 -11.33 3.27 -15.78
N LEU A 166 -11.50 3.38 -14.45
CA LEU A 166 -10.40 3.54 -13.50
C LEU A 166 -9.40 2.39 -13.62
N ILE A 167 -9.90 1.14 -13.58
CA ILE A 167 -9.07 -0.05 -13.68
C ILE A 167 -8.33 -0.07 -15.02
N ALA A 168 -9.02 0.19 -16.13
CA ALA A 168 -8.44 0.16 -17.47
C ALA A 168 -7.33 1.22 -17.63
N VAL A 169 -7.58 2.46 -17.19
CA VAL A 169 -6.60 3.55 -17.26
C VAL A 169 -5.37 3.21 -16.41
N LYS A 170 -5.54 2.86 -15.14
CA LYS A 170 -4.41 2.52 -14.27
C LYS A 170 -3.67 1.27 -14.75
N ALA A 171 -4.37 0.24 -15.20
CA ALA A 171 -3.76 -0.97 -15.72
C ALA A 171 -2.97 -0.71 -17.01
N ALA A 172 -3.49 0.10 -17.94
CA ALA A 172 -2.79 0.47 -19.16
C ALA A 172 -1.54 1.30 -18.85
N LEU A 173 -1.63 2.29 -17.96
CA LEU A 173 -0.49 3.10 -17.53
C LEU A 173 0.60 2.25 -16.89
N THR A 174 0.23 1.42 -15.90
CA THR A 174 1.19 0.57 -15.17
C THR A 174 1.79 -0.53 -16.05
N ALA A 175 1.01 -1.17 -16.93
CA ALA A 175 1.52 -2.13 -17.89
C ALA A 175 2.45 -1.46 -18.93
N GLY A 176 2.08 -0.27 -19.41
CA GLY A 176 2.91 0.52 -20.34
C GLY A 176 4.25 0.90 -19.72
N LEU A 177 4.25 1.38 -18.47
CA LEU A 177 5.47 1.65 -17.71
C LEU A 177 6.29 0.38 -17.50
N ALA A 178 5.67 -0.74 -17.12
CA ALA A 178 6.37 -2.02 -16.99
C ALA A 178 7.06 -2.44 -18.29
N ARG A 179 6.42 -2.20 -19.46
CA ARG A 179 7.04 -2.46 -20.77
C ARG A 179 8.19 -1.51 -21.07
N LEU A 180 8.10 -0.24 -20.69
CA LEU A 180 9.20 0.72 -20.82
C LEU A 180 10.43 0.27 -20.01
N PHE A 181 10.22 -0.33 -18.84
CA PHE A 181 11.26 -0.97 -18.02
C PHE A 181 11.64 -2.39 -18.48
N ARG A 182 11.28 -2.76 -19.73
CA ARG A 182 11.64 -4.04 -20.38
C ARG A 182 11.09 -5.30 -19.69
N ILE A 183 10.02 -5.19 -18.92
CA ILE A 183 9.30 -6.36 -18.38
C ILE A 183 8.54 -7.06 -19.53
N ALA A 184 8.52 -8.39 -19.54
CA ALA A 184 7.82 -9.18 -20.55
C ALA A 184 6.31 -8.90 -20.53
N TRP A 185 5.66 -8.96 -21.70
CA TRP A 185 4.22 -8.71 -21.85
C TRP A 185 3.32 -9.45 -20.85
N PRO A 186 3.48 -10.77 -20.63
CA PRO A 186 2.70 -11.52 -19.64
C PRO A 186 2.76 -10.89 -18.24
N SER A 187 3.97 -10.61 -17.76
CA SER A 187 4.18 -10.02 -16.44
C SER A 187 3.76 -8.55 -16.38
N ALA A 188 3.93 -7.78 -17.45
CA ALA A 188 3.55 -6.38 -17.50
C ALA A 188 2.01 -6.21 -17.40
N VAL A 189 1.25 -7.00 -18.16
CA VAL A 189 -0.22 -6.98 -18.10
C VAL A 189 -0.73 -7.55 -16.78
N GLU A 190 -0.13 -8.63 -16.28
CA GLU A 190 -0.50 -9.19 -14.96
C GLU A 190 -0.27 -8.14 -13.85
N THR A 191 0.88 -7.46 -13.87
CA THR A 191 1.21 -6.38 -12.92
C THR A 191 0.19 -5.24 -13.05
N GLY A 192 -0.12 -4.81 -14.27
CA GLY A 192 -1.02 -3.68 -14.47
C GLY A 192 -2.45 -3.97 -14.01
N LEU A 193 -2.97 -5.16 -14.29
CA LEU A 193 -4.32 -5.53 -13.86
C LEU A 193 -4.41 -5.73 -12.34
N LEU A 194 -3.34 -6.19 -11.70
CA LEU A 194 -3.25 -6.28 -10.22
C LEU A 194 -3.20 -4.90 -9.55
N LEU A 195 -2.59 -3.89 -10.20
CA LEU A 195 -2.45 -2.53 -9.68
C LEU A 195 -3.53 -1.55 -10.17
N GLY A 196 -4.41 -2.01 -11.05
CA GLY A 196 -5.49 -1.22 -11.66
C GLY A 196 -6.50 -0.67 -10.64
N PRO A 197 -7.00 -1.48 -9.69
CA PRO A 197 -7.93 -1.02 -8.65
C PRO A 197 -7.44 0.15 -7.78
N GLY A 198 -8.38 0.75 -7.05
CA GLY A 198 -8.07 1.66 -5.94
C GLY A 198 -7.32 0.96 -4.80
N GLY A 199 -6.63 1.75 -3.97
CA GLY A 199 -5.96 1.27 -2.75
C GLY A 199 -6.60 1.84 -1.49
N GLU A 200 -6.25 1.31 -0.32
CA GLU A 200 -6.82 1.73 0.98
C GLU A 200 -6.56 3.22 1.29
N PHE A 201 -5.38 3.71 0.91
CA PHE A 201 -5.00 5.11 1.10
C PHE A 201 -5.82 6.09 0.25
N ALA A 202 -6.53 5.61 -0.78
CA ALA A 202 -7.47 6.45 -1.52
C ALA A 202 -8.59 6.96 -0.60
N PHE A 203 -9.07 6.15 0.35
CA PHE A 203 -10.08 6.58 1.32
C PHE A 203 -9.57 7.68 2.23
N VAL A 204 -8.31 7.58 2.66
CA VAL A 204 -7.67 8.60 3.50
C VAL A 204 -7.55 9.92 2.75
N GLY A 205 -7.07 9.89 1.51
CA GLY A 205 -6.93 11.09 0.67
C GLY A 205 -8.29 11.71 0.30
N LEU A 206 -9.28 10.89 -0.04
CA LEU A 206 -10.63 11.34 -0.36
C LEU A 206 -11.32 11.94 0.86
N ALA A 207 -11.24 11.29 2.02
CA ALA A 207 -11.80 11.84 3.27
C ALA A 207 -11.22 13.22 3.56
N LEU A 208 -9.89 13.35 3.49
CA LEU A 208 -9.22 14.64 3.67
C LEU A 208 -9.66 15.67 2.63
N ALA A 209 -9.78 15.29 1.36
CA ALA A 209 -10.23 16.20 0.31
C ALA A 209 -11.69 16.67 0.49
N PHE A 210 -12.58 15.81 0.99
CA PHE A 210 -13.95 16.19 1.33
C PHE A 210 -14.01 17.06 2.59
N ASP A 211 -13.21 16.77 3.62
CA ASP A 211 -13.15 17.55 4.86
C ASP A 211 -12.61 18.96 4.62
N LEU A 212 -11.74 19.12 3.62
CA LEU A 212 -11.20 20.40 3.16
C LEU A 212 -12.05 21.05 2.04
N GLU A 213 -13.22 20.51 1.74
CA GLU A 213 -14.15 21.01 0.71
C GLU A 213 -13.56 21.14 -0.70
N LEU A 214 -12.44 20.46 -0.99
CA LEU A 214 -11.83 20.40 -2.32
C LEU A 214 -12.67 19.61 -3.32
N LEU A 215 -13.55 18.74 -2.82
CA LEU A 215 -14.47 17.95 -3.62
C LEU A 215 -15.90 18.17 -3.13
N SER A 216 -16.84 18.29 -4.07
CA SER A 216 -18.25 18.51 -3.73
C SER A 216 -18.84 17.32 -2.97
N GLY A 217 -19.60 17.58 -1.91
CA GLY A 217 -20.25 16.54 -1.10
C GLY A 217 -21.21 15.66 -1.90
N GLY A 218 -21.82 16.19 -2.96
CA GLY A 218 -22.70 15.43 -3.86
C GLY A 218 -22.00 14.28 -4.59
N SER A 219 -20.68 14.36 -4.78
CA SER A 219 -19.89 13.30 -5.41
C SER A 219 -19.32 12.29 -4.41
N LYS A 220 -19.42 12.54 -3.10
CA LYS A 220 -18.79 11.71 -2.05
C LYS A 220 -19.25 10.27 -2.09
N GLY A 221 -20.56 10.04 -2.09
CA GLY A 221 -21.13 8.69 -2.16
C GLY A 221 -20.71 7.94 -3.43
N PHE A 222 -20.70 8.63 -4.58
CA PHE A 222 -20.32 8.02 -5.86
C PHE A 222 -18.84 7.63 -5.91
N ILE A 223 -17.93 8.52 -5.49
CA ILE A 223 -16.49 8.28 -5.54
C ILE A 223 -16.08 7.20 -4.53
N LEU A 224 -16.68 7.21 -3.34
CA LEU A 224 -16.45 6.16 -2.34
C LEU A 224 -16.95 4.81 -2.85
N ALA A 225 -18.17 4.74 -3.39
CA ALA A 225 -18.72 3.50 -3.97
C ALA A 225 -17.86 2.98 -5.14
N LEU A 226 -17.40 3.86 -6.03
CA LEU A 226 -16.53 3.51 -7.14
C LEU A 226 -15.20 2.92 -6.64
N THR A 227 -14.59 3.56 -5.65
CA THR A 227 -13.32 3.12 -5.06
C THR A 227 -13.48 1.76 -4.37
N SER A 228 -14.50 1.62 -3.53
CA SER A 228 -14.83 0.37 -2.82
C SER A 228 -15.09 -0.79 -3.79
N LEU A 229 -15.91 -0.55 -4.82
CA LEU A 229 -16.26 -1.58 -5.79
C LEU A 229 -15.05 -2.00 -6.62
N SER A 230 -14.16 -1.06 -6.96
CA SER A 230 -12.90 -1.39 -7.63
C SER A 230 -12.01 -2.32 -6.78
N MET A 231 -11.92 -2.07 -5.47
CA MET A 231 -11.16 -2.92 -4.54
C MET A 231 -11.82 -4.29 -4.36
N GLY A 232 -13.15 -4.35 -4.31
CA GLY A 232 -13.89 -5.61 -4.28
C GLY A 232 -13.63 -6.51 -5.49
N LEU A 233 -13.26 -5.94 -6.64
CA LEU A 233 -12.90 -6.68 -7.84
C LEU A 233 -11.47 -7.25 -7.84
N ILE A 234 -10.61 -6.89 -6.87
CA ILE A 234 -9.20 -7.33 -6.83
C ILE A 234 -9.04 -8.86 -6.96
N PRO A 235 -9.78 -9.72 -6.23
CA PRO A 235 -9.62 -11.18 -6.37
C PRO A 235 -9.97 -11.68 -7.78
N GLY A 236 -11.02 -11.11 -8.38
CA GLY A 236 -11.47 -11.44 -9.74
C GLY A 236 -10.48 -10.97 -10.80
N LEU A 237 -9.97 -9.75 -10.66
CA LEU A 237 -8.92 -9.19 -11.51
C LEU A 237 -7.64 -10.00 -11.40
N GLY A 238 -7.25 -10.43 -10.19
CA GLY A 238 -6.09 -11.30 -10.00
C GLY A 238 -6.25 -12.65 -10.70
N TRP A 239 -7.45 -13.21 -10.74
CA TRP A 239 -7.73 -14.41 -11.52
C TRP A 239 -7.67 -14.16 -13.04
N ALA A 240 -8.29 -13.07 -13.51
CA ALA A 240 -8.29 -12.69 -14.92
C ALA A 240 -6.87 -12.39 -15.42
N ALA A 241 -6.09 -11.66 -14.62
CA ALA A 241 -4.69 -11.31 -14.87
C ALA A 241 -3.85 -12.57 -15.13
N ARG A 242 -4.01 -13.60 -14.29
CA ARG A 242 -3.31 -14.89 -14.47
C ARG A 242 -3.69 -15.56 -15.78
N ARG A 243 -4.99 -15.61 -16.09
CA ARG A 243 -5.48 -16.28 -17.29
C ARG A 243 -4.99 -15.61 -18.56
N ILE A 244 -5.04 -14.28 -18.59
CA ILE A 244 -4.55 -13.46 -19.70
C ILE A 244 -3.03 -13.62 -19.83
N ALA A 245 -2.29 -13.53 -18.73
CA ALA A 245 -0.84 -13.69 -18.72
C ALA A 245 -0.40 -15.08 -19.20
N SER A 246 -1.08 -16.16 -18.76
CA SER A 246 -0.77 -17.51 -19.23
C SER A 246 -1.07 -17.71 -20.71
N GLY A 247 -2.09 -17.04 -21.26
CA GLY A 247 -2.39 -17.10 -22.69
C GLY A 247 -1.40 -16.31 -23.56
N MET A 248 -0.76 -15.28 -23.00
CA MET A 248 0.27 -14.48 -23.68
C MET A 248 1.69 -15.01 -23.47
N ALA A 249 1.89 -15.89 -22.48
CA ALA A 249 3.17 -16.53 -22.27
C ALA A 249 3.45 -17.38 -23.52
N SER A 250 4.42 -16.94 -24.32
CA SER A 250 4.90 -17.74 -25.44
C SER A 250 5.29 -19.10 -24.89
N SER A 251 4.65 -20.16 -25.37
CA SER A 251 5.22 -21.51 -25.34
C SER A 251 6.51 -21.44 -26.14
N LYS A 252 7.59 -20.95 -25.53
CA LYS A 252 8.91 -21.24 -26.04
C LYS A 252 9.07 -22.73 -25.75
N PRO A 253 9.07 -23.62 -26.77
CA PRO A 253 9.35 -25.02 -26.51
C PRO A 253 10.66 -25.07 -25.72
N PRO A 254 10.76 -25.95 -24.69
CA PRO A 254 12.01 -26.10 -23.96
C PRO A 254 13.13 -26.27 -24.97
N ASP A 255 14.21 -25.52 -24.77
CA ASP A 255 15.37 -25.53 -25.65
C ASP A 255 15.73 -27.00 -25.96
N ALA A 256 15.74 -27.38 -27.24
CA ALA A 256 15.97 -28.79 -27.63
C ALA A 256 17.32 -29.30 -27.10
N THR A 257 18.24 -28.40 -26.79
CA THR A 257 19.52 -28.67 -26.12
C THR A 257 19.38 -29.10 -24.64
N LEU A 258 18.34 -28.63 -23.94
CA LEU A 258 18.01 -29.03 -22.56
C LEU A 258 17.19 -30.34 -22.50
N ALA A 259 16.55 -30.72 -23.61
CA ALA A 259 15.82 -31.99 -23.76
C ALA A 259 16.69 -33.13 -24.33
N ALA A 260 17.96 -32.86 -24.64
CA ALA A 260 18.89 -33.88 -25.11
C ALA A 260 19.19 -34.86 -23.97
N VAL A 261 18.76 -36.12 -24.14
CA VAL A 261 19.13 -37.23 -23.25
C VAL A 261 20.66 -37.41 -23.34
N PRO A 262 21.39 -37.44 -22.21
CA PRO A 262 22.82 -37.69 -22.22
C PRO A 262 23.14 -39.01 -22.93
N THR A 263 24.09 -39.00 -23.85
CA THR A 263 24.54 -40.19 -24.58
C THR A 263 25.06 -41.24 -23.57
N PRO A 264 24.56 -42.49 -23.56
CA PRO A 264 25.08 -43.52 -22.67
C PRO A 264 26.55 -43.81 -23.01
N GLY A 265 27.48 -43.55 -22.09
CA GLY A 265 28.91 -43.86 -22.26
C GLY A 265 29.90 -42.72 -21.97
N GLY A 266 29.43 -41.51 -21.67
CA GLY A 266 30.31 -40.42 -21.21
C GLY A 266 30.72 -40.56 -19.73
N PRO A 267 31.84 -39.93 -19.29
CA PRO A 267 32.19 -39.86 -17.87
C PRO A 267 31.03 -39.24 -17.07
N PRO A 268 30.79 -39.65 -15.81
CA PRO A 268 29.66 -39.17 -15.03
C PRO A 268 29.73 -37.64 -14.90
N ARG A 269 28.73 -36.95 -15.46
CA ARG A 269 28.58 -35.50 -15.37
C ARG A 269 27.50 -35.19 -14.33
N ALA A 270 27.87 -34.53 -13.24
CA ALA A 270 26.93 -33.97 -12.29
C ALA A 270 26.67 -32.49 -12.65
N ILE A 271 25.41 -32.07 -12.64
CA ILE A 271 25.04 -30.65 -12.78
C ILE A 271 24.73 -30.12 -11.39
N VAL A 272 25.49 -29.12 -10.97
CA VAL A 272 25.26 -28.42 -9.69
C VAL A 272 24.45 -27.17 -9.98
N VAL A 273 23.19 -27.16 -9.56
CA VAL A 273 22.31 -25.99 -9.69
C VAL A 273 22.33 -25.21 -8.39
N GLY A 274 22.88 -23.99 -8.44
CA GLY A 274 23.00 -23.11 -7.27
C GLY A 274 24.43 -22.85 -6.81
N HIS A 275 25.32 -22.44 -7.72
CA HIS A 275 26.68 -21.97 -7.43
C HIS A 275 26.69 -20.58 -6.76
N GLY A 276 25.93 -20.45 -5.67
CA GLY A 276 25.99 -19.30 -4.77
C GLY A 276 26.98 -19.53 -3.63
N ARG A 277 26.87 -18.73 -2.57
CA ARG A 277 27.78 -18.73 -1.43
C ARG A 277 27.87 -20.10 -0.70
N VAL A 278 26.81 -20.90 -0.74
CA VAL A 278 26.77 -22.27 -0.18
C VAL A 278 27.26 -23.30 -1.21
N GLY A 279 26.90 -23.14 -2.49
CA GLY A 279 27.31 -24.05 -3.56
C GLY A 279 28.82 -24.06 -3.80
N GLN A 280 29.50 -22.94 -3.53
CA GLN A 280 30.97 -22.82 -3.61
C GLN A 280 31.74 -23.63 -2.55
N ILE A 281 31.09 -24.06 -1.48
CA ILE A 281 31.74 -24.80 -0.38
C ILE A 281 31.61 -26.32 -0.59
N VAL A 282 30.58 -26.73 -1.33
CA VAL A 282 30.21 -28.14 -1.51
C VAL A 282 30.81 -28.74 -2.79
N CYS A 283 31.26 -27.91 -3.72
CA CYS A 283 31.88 -28.29 -5.00
C CYS A 283 33.30 -27.78 -5.09
#